data_AF-A0A2V7E016-F1
#
_entry.id   AF-A0A2V7E016-F1
#
_cell.length_a   1.000
_cell.length_b   1.000
_cell.length_c   1.000
_cell.angle_alpha   90.00
_cell.angle_beta   90.00
_cell.angle_gamma   90.00
#
_symmetry.space_group_name_H-M   'P 1'
#
loop_
_entity.id
_entity.type
_entity.pdbx_description
1 polymer ?
#
loop_
_entity_poly.entity_id
_entity_poly.type
_entity_poly.pdbx_seq_one_letter_code
_entity_poly.pdbx_strand_id
1 'polypeptide(L)'
;MPRAVWTALGLGLGALALYFAFWPVPVDPVAWTPPPAPGYGGPFARNDRLAAMERLSLGADHGPEAVALDAAGRIYTSTREGRILRLRPDGSGAETYADTNGAPLGLHFDASGTLIVADAMRGLLRITPDRRVTVLATEADGTPIAYADDL
;
A
#
# COMPACT_ATOMS: atom_id res chain seq x y z
N MET A 1 -47.16 27.43 -28.82
CA MET A 1 -47.45 26.07 -28.30
C MET A 1 -48.74 26.10 -27.50
N PRO A 2 -49.64 25.12 -27.64
CA PRO A 2 -50.97 25.22 -27.03
C PRO A 2 -50.86 25.09 -25.50
N ARG A 3 -51.61 25.94 -24.77
CA ARG A 3 -51.67 25.98 -23.30
C ARG A 3 -51.88 24.60 -22.66
N ALA A 4 -52.58 23.71 -23.38
CA ALA A 4 -52.80 22.32 -23.02
C ALA A 4 -51.51 21.50 -22.78
N VAL A 5 -50.43 21.78 -23.51
CA VAL A 5 -49.14 21.07 -23.34
C VAL A 5 -48.48 21.45 -22.02
N TRP A 6 -48.49 22.73 -21.67
CA TRP A 6 -47.92 23.21 -20.41
C TRP A 6 -48.70 22.73 -19.19
N THR A 7 -50.03 22.65 -19.28
CA THR A 7 -50.85 22.08 -18.21
C THR A 7 -50.62 20.58 -18.05
N ALA A 8 -50.48 19.82 -19.14
CA ALA A 8 -50.19 18.39 -19.08
C ALA A 8 -48.80 18.10 -18.47
N LEU A 9 -47.79 18.89 -18.86
CA LEU A 9 -46.45 18.82 -18.27
C LEU A 9 -46.46 19.15 -16.77
N GLY A 10 -47.19 20.20 -16.37
CA GLY A 10 -47.32 20.58 -14.96
C GLY A 10 -47.98 19.50 -14.10
N LEU A 11 -49.06 18.88 -14.60
CA LEU A 11 -49.73 17.76 -13.93
C LEU A 11 -48.82 16.53 -13.83
N GLY A 12 -48.07 16.21 -14.89
CA GLY A 12 -47.12 15.10 -14.90
C GLY A 12 -45.99 15.30 -13.88
N LEU A 13 -45.40 16.50 -13.84
CA LEU A 13 -44.38 16.85 -12.85
C LEU A 13 -44.93 16.81 -11.42
N GLY A 14 -46.15 17.30 -11.20
CA GLY A 14 -46.83 17.23 -9.91
C GLY A 14 -47.05 15.79 -9.45
N ALA A 15 -47.51 14.91 -10.33
CA ALA A 15 -47.68 13.48 -10.02
C ALA A 15 -46.37 12.78 -9.69
N LEU A 16 -45.29 13.09 -10.43
CA LEU A 16 -43.95 12.53 -10.16
C LEU A 16 -43.39 13.00 -8.82
N ALA A 17 -43.59 14.27 -8.46
CA ALA A 17 -43.21 14.81 -7.16
C ALA A 17 -43.97 14.13 -6.01
N LEU A 18 -45.29 13.93 -6.16
CA LEU A 18 -46.10 13.19 -5.19
C LEU A 18 -45.66 11.73 -5.05
N TYR A 19 -45.32 11.07 -6.16
CA TYR A 19 -44.77 9.73 -6.15
C TYR A 19 -43.46 9.67 -5.36
N PHE A 20 -42.47 10.54 -5.64
CA PHE A 20 -41.21 10.49 -4.90
C PHE A 20 -41.33 10.90 -3.43
N ALA A 21 -42.29 11.76 -3.07
CA ALA A 21 -42.48 12.21 -1.70
C ALA A 21 -43.27 11.22 -0.83
N PHE A 22 -44.19 10.46 -1.42
CA PHE A 22 -45.19 9.69 -0.65
C PHE A 22 -45.30 8.23 -1.06
N TRP A 23 -44.59 7.77 -2.11
CA TRP A 23 -44.60 6.36 -2.45
C TRP A 23 -43.90 5.55 -1.34
N PRO A 24 -44.58 4.56 -0.75
CA PRO A 24 -44.01 3.78 0.33
C PRO A 24 -42.78 3.03 -0.18
N VAL A 25 -41.62 3.31 0.40
CA VAL A 25 -40.44 2.48 0.22
C VAL A 25 -40.58 1.30 1.18
N PRO A 26 -40.46 0.04 0.74
CA PRO A 26 -40.64 -1.14 1.59
C PRO A 26 -39.47 -1.38 2.57
N VAL A 27 -38.67 -0.35 2.83
CA VAL A 27 -37.50 -0.39 3.69
C VAL A 27 -37.77 0.49 4.89
N ASP A 28 -37.80 -0.10 6.07
CA ASP A 28 -37.78 0.61 7.35
C ASP A 28 -36.32 0.72 7.81
N PRO A 29 -35.67 1.89 7.65
CA PRO A 29 -34.27 2.06 8.03
C PRO A 29 -34.14 1.95 9.56
N VAL A 30 -33.66 0.81 10.03
CA VAL A 30 -33.33 0.61 11.44
C VAL A 30 -31.88 0.97 11.71
N ALA A 31 -31.64 1.69 12.80
CA ALA A 31 -30.28 1.91 13.29
C ALA A 31 -29.69 0.58 13.73
N TRP A 32 -28.61 0.15 13.09
CA TRP A 32 -27.87 -1.02 13.54
C TRP A 32 -27.17 -0.69 14.87
N THR A 33 -27.42 -1.51 15.89
CA THR A 33 -26.70 -1.46 17.16
C THR A 33 -25.73 -2.65 17.19
N PRO A 34 -24.41 -2.43 17.04
CA PRO A 34 -23.45 -3.51 17.14
C PRO A 34 -23.54 -4.22 18.50
N PRO A 35 -23.34 -5.54 18.56
CA PRO A 35 -23.12 -6.21 19.83
C PRO A 35 -21.85 -5.65 20.50
N PRO A 36 -21.73 -5.74 21.84
CA PRO A 36 -20.49 -5.39 22.52
C PRO A 36 -19.29 -6.13 21.91
N ALA A 37 -18.17 -5.43 21.73
CA ALA A 37 -16.96 -6.04 21.19
C ALA A 37 -16.55 -7.23 22.08
N PRO A 38 -16.28 -8.42 21.52
CA PRO A 38 -16.00 -9.64 22.29
C PRO A 38 -14.66 -9.59 23.07
N GLY A 39 -13.92 -8.48 22.97
CA GLY A 39 -12.60 -8.30 23.56
C GLY A 39 -11.52 -9.09 22.83
N TYR A 40 -10.28 -8.98 23.32
CA TYR A 40 -9.13 -9.71 22.81
C TYR A 40 -9.07 -11.10 23.43
N GLY A 41 -9.50 -12.12 22.69
CA GLY A 41 -9.49 -13.52 23.12
C GLY A 41 -9.12 -14.48 22.00
N GLY A 42 -8.88 -15.75 22.34
CA GLY A 42 -8.49 -16.78 21.37
C GLY A 42 -7.24 -16.39 20.56
N PRO A 43 -7.27 -16.42 19.22
CA PRO A 43 -6.16 -15.98 18.38
C PRO A 43 -5.73 -14.52 18.58
N PHE A 44 -6.63 -13.67 19.09
CA PHE A 44 -6.38 -12.26 19.34
C PHE A 44 -6.04 -11.97 20.81
N ALA A 45 -5.91 -12.99 21.66
CA ALA A 45 -5.52 -12.80 23.04
C ALA A 45 -4.16 -12.08 23.12
N ARG A 46 -4.03 -11.16 24.07
CA ARG A 46 -2.77 -10.45 24.32
C ARG A 46 -1.66 -11.48 24.56
N ASN A 47 -0.52 -11.26 23.91
CA ASN A 47 0.69 -12.05 24.13
C ASN A 47 1.92 -11.15 24.08
N ASP A 48 3.02 -11.65 24.64
CA ASP A 48 4.28 -10.93 24.77
C ASP A 48 5.38 -11.53 23.88
N ARG A 49 5.02 -12.22 22.78
CA ARG A 49 5.98 -12.92 21.90
C ARG A 49 7.08 -12.01 21.36
N LEU A 50 6.77 -10.73 21.19
CA LEU A 50 7.70 -9.72 20.70
C LEU A 50 8.23 -8.79 21.81
N ALA A 51 8.00 -9.10 23.09
CA ALA A 51 8.47 -8.25 24.20
C ALA A 51 9.99 -8.15 24.27
N ALA A 52 10.71 -9.15 23.76
CA ALA A 52 12.17 -9.18 23.66
C ALA A 52 12.68 -8.83 22.25
N MET A 53 11.88 -8.16 21.42
CA MET A 53 12.35 -7.72 20.10
C MET A 53 13.54 -6.77 20.24
N GLU A 54 14.52 -6.92 19.37
CA GLU A 54 15.60 -5.97 19.21
C GLU A 54 15.23 -4.94 18.14
N ARG A 55 15.56 -3.67 18.40
CA ARG A 55 15.42 -2.60 17.41
C ARG A 55 16.78 -2.32 16.79
N LEU A 56 16.91 -2.64 15.51
CA LEU A 56 18.10 -2.33 14.75
C LEU A 56 18.11 -0.84 14.39
N SER A 57 19.24 -0.17 14.63
CA SER A 57 19.38 1.25 14.30
C SER A 57 19.67 1.43 12.80
N LEU A 58 18.95 2.35 12.17
CA LEU A 58 19.17 2.79 10.78
C LEU A 58 19.94 4.13 10.73
N GLY A 59 20.53 4.56 11.85
CA GLY A 59 21.17 5.87 11.93
C GLY A 59 20.15 7.01 11.81
N ALA A 60 20.33 7.87 10.81
CA ALA A 60 19.47 9.04 10.54
C ALA A 60 18.28 8.73 9.62
N ASP A 61 18.22 7.53 9.04
CA ASP A 61 17.15 7.13 8.12
C ASP A 61 15.92 6.59 8.83
N HIS A 62 14.77 6.67 8.16
CA HIS A 62 13.47 6.40 8.78
C HIS A 62 12.53 5.63 7.88
N GLY A 63 11.53 4.99 8.52
CA GLY A 63 10.49 4.25 7.82
C GLY A 63 11.06 3.10 6.99
N PRO A 64 11.68 2.09 7.63
CA PRO A 64 11.96 0.85 6.94
C PRO A 64 10.65 0.28 6.42
N GLU A 65 10.64 -0.11 5.16
CA GLU A 65 9.43 -0.56 4.49
C GLU A 65 9.54 -2.05 4.16
N ALA A 66 10.54 -2.44 3.36
CA ALA A 66 10.79 -3.84 2.99
C ALA A 66 12.10 -4.34 3.57
N VAL A 67 12.20 -5.66 3.79
CA VAL A 67 13.43 -6.33 4.25
C VAL A 67 13.78 -7.52 3.36
N ALA A 68 15.06 -7.64 3.01
CA ALA A 68 15.58 -8.80 2.28
C ALA A 68 16.92 -9.27 2.89
N LEU A 69 17.20 -10.57 2.75
CA LEU A 69 18.48 -11.15 3.16
C LEU A 69 19.24 -11.60 1.91
N ASP A 70 20.54 -11.33 1.87
CA ASP A 70 21.40 -11.92 0.84
C ASP A 70 21.93 -13.31 1.25
N ALA A 71 22.68 -13.95 0.35
CA ALA A 71 23.26 -15.28 0.59
C ALA A 71 24.26 -15.34 1.76
N ALA A 72 24.78 -14.19 2.22
CA ALA A 72 25.66 -14.08 3.38
C ALA A 72 24.89 -13.75 4.68
N GLY A 73 23.56 -13.65 4.61
CA GLY A 73 22.70 -13.28 5.74
C GLY A 73 22.74 -11.78 6.10
N ARG A 74 23.30 -10.93 5.24
CA ARG A 74 23.26 -9.47 5.46
C ARG A 74 21.85 -8.97 5.23
N ILE A 75 21.45 -7.99 6.04
CA ILE A 75 20.09 -7.46 6.04
C ILE A 75 20.05 -6.23 5.14
N TYR A 76 19.06 -6.17 4.26
CA TYR A 76 18.80 -5.03 3.40
C TYR A 76 17.43 -4.47 3.73
N THR A 77 17.32 -3.15 3.83
CA THR A 77 16.03 -2.47 4.04
C THR A 77 15.93 -1.22 3.20
N SER A 78 14.74 -0.96 2.66
CA SER A 78 14.42 0.35 2.06
C SER A 78 14.13 1.37 3.15
N THR A 79 14.21 2.66 2.83
CA THR A 79 13.84 3.76 3.73
C THR A 79 12.98 4.78 3.00
N ARG A 80 12.27 5.62 3.75
CA ARG A 80 11.42 6.70 3.21
C ARG A 80 12.21 7.72 2.41
N GLU A 81 13.50 7.85 2.67
CA GLU A 81 14.42 8.74 1.96
C GLU A 81 14.81 8.22 0.56
N GLY A 82 14.37 7.02 0.18
CA GLY A 82 14.72 6.41 -1.11
C GLY A 82 15.99 5.55 -1.06
N ARG A 83 16.59 5.41 0.12
CA ARG A 83 17.83 4.65 0.32
C ARG A 83 17.54 3.17 0.52
N ILE A 84 18.43 2.34 0.00
CA ILE A 84 18.58 0.94 0.41
C ILE A 84 19.75 0.89 1.38
N LEU A 85 19.48 0.52 2.63
CA LEU A 85 20.49 0.28 3.64
C LEU A 85 20.89 -1.18 3.66
N ARG A 86 22.16 -1.44 4.01
CA ARG A 86 22.69 -2.78 4.29
C ARG A 86 23.24 -2.81 5.70
N LEU A 87 22.84 -3.80 6.47
CA LEU A 87 23.34 -4.11 7.80
C LEU A 87 24.04 -5.47 7.78
N ARG A 88 24.94 -5.68 8.75
CA ARG A 88 25.55 -7.00 8.99
C ARG A 88 24.47 -8.01 9.44
N PRO A 89 24.77 -9.33 9.43
CA PRO A 89 23.82 -10.34 9.88
C PRO A 89 23.39 -10.19 11.35
N ASP A 90 24.22 -9.55 12.17
CA ASP A 90 23.90 -9.19 13.55
C ASP A 90 23.10 -7.88 13.69
N GLY A 91 22.68 -7.28 12.58
CA GLY A 91 21.96 -6.01 12.54
C GLY A 91 22.81 -4.77 12.80
N SER A 92 24.13 -4.91 12.96
CA SER A 92 25.03 -3.77 13.18
C SER A 92 25.50 -3.12 11.88
N GLY A 93 26.03 -1.90 11.99
CA GLY A 93 26.78 -1.25 10.92
C GLY A 93 25.97 -0.95 9.66
N ALA A 94 24.79 -0.37 9.85
CA ALA A 94 23.98 0.13 8.73
C ALA A 94 24.80 1.10 7.86
N GLU A 95 24.84 0.81 6.56
CA GLU A 95 25.43 1.68 5.55
C GLU A 95 24.47 1.84 4.37
N THR A 96 24.54 2.97 3.66
CA THR A 96 23.84 3.13 2.38
C THR A 96 24.45 2.18 1.36
N TYR A 97 23.66 1.21 0.92
CA TYR A 97 24.02 0.30 -0.15
C TYR A 97 23.81 0.95 -1.52
N ALA A 98 22.66 1.59 -1.72
CA ALA A 98 22.30 2.31 -2.93
C ALA A 98 21.23 3.38 -2.63
N ASP A 99 21.10 4.34 -3.53
CA ASP A 99 20.02 5.33 -3.50
C ASP A 99 19.20 5.22 -4.78
N THR A 100 17.92 4.92 -4.63
CA THR A 100 16.99 4.81 -5.75
C THR A 100 16.52 6.18 -6.24
N ASN A 101 16.64 7.24 -5.43
CA ASN A 101 16.00 8.53 -5.67
C ASN A 101 14.49 8.43 -5.93
N GLY A 102 13.85 7.40 -5.38
CA GLY A 102 12.42 7.12 -5.51
C GLY A 102 11.82 6.70 -4.18
N ALA A 103 10.86 5.79 -4.21
CA ALA A 103 10.20 5.24 -3.04
C ALA A 103 10.24 3.70 -3.13
N PRO A 104 11.33 3.05 -2.67
CA PRO A 104 11.47 1.60 -2.74
C PRO A 104 10.59 0.90 -1.68
N LEU A 105 9.65 0.07 -2.14
CA LEU A 105 8.64 -0.59 -1.30
C LEU A 105 8.72 -2.14 -1.36
N GLY A 106 9.49 -2.70 -2.30
CA GLY A 106 9.68 -4.14 -2.38
C GLY A 106 11.13 -4.47 -2.65
N LEU A 107 11.66 -5.51 -2.00
CA LEU A 107 13.06 -5.95 -2.13
C LEU A 107 13.15 -7.46 -2.26
N HIS A 108 13.84 -7.94 -3.30
CA HIS A 108 14.09 -9.37 -3.49
C HIS A 108 15.44 -9.62 -4.15
N PHE A 109 16.25 -10.54 -3.61
CA PHE A 109 17.47 -10.97 -4.27
C PHE A 109 17.18 -12.05 -5.30
N ASP A 110 17.67 -11.87 -6.53
CA ASP A 110 17.69 -12.96 -7.50
C ASP A 110 18.81 -13.97 -7.21
N ALA A 111 18.84 -15.07 -7.96
CA ALA A 111 19.83 -16.14 -7.81
C ALA A 111 21.28 -15.70 -8.11
N SER A 112 21.48 -14.55 -8.77
CA SER A 112 22.80 -13.99 -9.06
C SER A 112 23.32 -13.07 -7.95
N GLY A 113 22.52 -12.81 -6.90
CA GLY A 113 22.83 -11.85 -5.84
C GLY A 113 22.55 -10.41 -6.24
N THR A 114 21.77 -10.20 -7.29
CA THR A 114 21.30 -8.89 -7.70
C THR A 114 20.00 -8.57 -6.95
N LEU A 115 19.90 -7.35 -6.42
CA LEU A 115 18.70 -6.90 -5.72
C LEU A 115 17.70 -6.32 -6.72
N ILE A 116 16.53 -6.93 -6.81
CA ILE A 116 15.37 -6.40 -7.51
C ILE A 116 14.60 -5.52 -6.53
N VAL A 117 14.15 -4.36 -7.00
CA VAL A 117 13.45 -3.37 -6.18
C VAL A 117 12.16 -2.95 -6.89
N ALA A 118 11.04 -3.08 -6.19
CA ALA A 118 9.81 -2.39 -6.56
C ALA A 118 9.90 -0.97 -6.01
N ASP A 119 9.98 0.02 -6.91
CA ASP A 119 10.00 1.44 -6.54
C ASP A 119 8.72 2.11 -7.03
N ALA A 120 7.91 2.60 -6.10
CA ALA A 120 6.61 3.19 -6.42
C ALA A 120 6.70 4.36 -7.39
N MET A 121 7.82 5.11 -7.41
CA MET A 121 8.01 6.27 -8.27
C MET A 121 8.77 5.94 -9.56
N ARG A 122 9.53 4.84 -9.59
CA ARG A 122 10.44 4.52 -10.69
C ARG A 122 10.14 3.21 -11.43
N GLY A 123 9.17 2.43 -10.95
CA GLY A 123 8.84 1.12 -11.48
C GLY A 123 9.77 0.03 -10.93
N LEU A 124 10.05 -0.99 -11.74
CA LEU A 124 10.92 -2.10 -11.35
C LEU A 124 12.38 -1.71 -11.58
N LEU A 125 13.21 -1.84 -10.56
CA LEU A 125 14.64 -1.55 -10.61
C LEU A 125 15.47 -2.81 -10.34
N ARG A 126 16.73 -2.73 -10.76
CA ARG A 126 17.78 -3.69 -10.47
C ARG A 126 18.97 -2.96 -9.86
N ILE A 127 19.51 -3.50 -8.78
CA ILE A 127 20.73 -3.04 -8.13
C ILE A 127 21.73 -4.20 -8.09
N THR A 128 22.77 -4.11 -8.91
CA THR A 128 23.80 -5.14 -9.02
C THR A 128 24.75 -5.13 -7.80
N PRO A 129 25.59 -6.18 -7.61
CA PRO A 129 26.55 -6.25 -6.50
C PRO A 129 27.56 -5.10 -6.43
N ASP A 130 27.88 -4.48 -7.58
CA ASP A 130 28.67 -3.24 -7.69
C ASP A 130 27.86 -1.97 -7.40
N ARG A 131 26.63 -2.11 -6.86
CA ARG A 131 25.72 -1.05 -6.41
C ARG A 131 25.15 -0.18 -7.52
N ARG A 132 25.13 -0.66 -8.76
CA ARG A 132 24.58 0.09 -9.90
C ARG A 132 23.07 -0.07 -9.97
N VAL A 133 22.34 1.03 -9.83
CA VAL A 133 20.89 1.10 -10.01
C VAL A 133 20.54 1.23 -11.49
N THR A 134 19.64 0.39 -11.99
CA THR A 134 19.11 0.42 -13.37
C THR A 134 17.60 0.19 -13.34
N VAL A 135 16.85 0.95 -14.15
CA VAL A 135 15.42 0.70 -14.35
C VAL A 135 15.26 -0.51 -15.27
N LEU A 136 14.51 -1.51 -14.83
CA LEU A 136 14.16 -2.70 -15.61
C LEU A 136 12.86 -2.49 -16.39
N ALA A 137 11.85 -1.92 -15.75
CA ALA A 137 10.55 -1.71 -16.37
C ALA A 137 9.81 -0.52 -15.75
N THR A 138 9.19 0.29 -16.59
CA THR A 138 8.22 1.33 -16.20
C THR A 138 6.82 1.03 -16.73
N GLU A 139 6.66 -0.06 -17.49
CA GLU A 139 5.42 -0.50 -18.10
C GLU A 139 5.38 -2.03 -18.23
N ALA A 140 4.18 -2.59 -18.31
CA ALA A 140 3.91 -3.98 -18.62
C ALA A 140 2.74 -4.06 -19.60
N ASP A 141 2.91 -4.79 -20.70
CA ASP A 141 1.88 -4.94 -21.75
C ASP A 141 1.32 -3.60 -22.26
N GLY A 142 2.20 -2.60 -22.42
CA GLY A 142 1.83 -1.24 -22.84
C GLY A 142 1.10 -0.41 -21.80
N THR A 143 0.94 -0.92 -20.58
CA THR A 143 0.33 -0.19 -19.46
C THR A 143 1.42 0.29 -18.49
N PRO A 144 1.49 1.59 -18.18
CA PRO A 144 2.45 2.10 -17.21
C PRO A 144 2.30 1.45 -15.83
N ILE A 145 3.42 1.13 -15.19
CA ILE A 145 3.45 0.70 -13.80
C ILE A 145 3.21 1.94 -12.94
N ALA A 146 1.99 2.09 -12.43
CA ALA A 146 1.60 3.28 -11.67
C ALA A 146 2.18 3.30 -10.25
N TYR A 147 2.32 2.12 -9.63
CA TYR A 147 2.80 1.98 -8.25
C TYR A 147 3.35 0.57 -8.05
N ALA A 148 4.68 0.42 -8.15
CA ALA A 148 5.33 -0.84 -7.81
C ALA A 148 5.49 -0.92 -6.28
N ASP A 149 4.81 -1.88 -5.66
CA ASP A 149 4.67 -1.96 -4.20
C ASP A 149 5.45 -3.14 -3.61
N ASP A 150 5.28 -4.38 -4.11
CA ASP A 150 5.90 -5.58 -3.53
C ASP A 150 6.51 -6.51 -4.60
N LEU A 151 7.32 -7.51 -4.19
CA LEU A 151 8.03 -8.47 -5.05
C LEU A 151 7.86 -9.95 -4.66
#